data_AF-A0ABD0NK70-F1
#
_entry.id   AF-A0ABD0NK70-F1
#
_cell.length_a   1.000
_cell.length_b   1.000
_cell.length_c   1.000
_cell.angle_alpha   90.00
_cell.angle_beta   90.00
_cell.angle_gamma   90.00
#
_symmetry.space_group_name_H-M   'P 1'
#
loop_
_entity.id
_entity.type
_entity.pdbx_description
1 polymer ?
#
loop_
_entity_poly.entity_id
_entity_poly.type
_entity_poly.pdbx_seq_one_letter_code
_entity_poly.pdbx_strand_id
1 'polypeptide(L)' 'ECLQRSFKAEVYTCPACRHDLGKNYQMTVNKPLQAILTQLFPGYSSGRC' A
#
# COMPACT_ATOMS: atom_id res chain seq x y z
N GLU A 1 2.96 1.36 -3.93
CA GLU A 1 3.65 2.64 -4.19
C GLU A 1 3.20 3.83 -3.33
N CYS A 2 1.91 4.13 -3.16
CA CYS A 2 1.48 5.37 -2.47
C CYS A 2 2.03 5.55 -1.04
N LEU A 3 2.07 4.48 -0.24
CA LEU A 3 2.61 4.53 1.13
C LEU A 3 4.13 4.72 1.13
N GLN A 4 4.86 4.08 0.20
CA GLN A 4 6.30 4.29 0.02
C GLN A 4 6.62 5.72 -0.41
N ARG A 5 5.80 6.33 -1.27
CA ARG A 5 5.95 7.74 -1.66
C ARG A 5 5.74 8.68 -0.47
N SER A 6 4.78 8.36 0.40
CA SER A 6 4.54 9.12 1.64
C SER A 6 5.76 9.05 2.57
N PHE A 7 6.33 7.86 2.77
CA PHE A 7 7.53 7.68 3.60
C PHE A 7 8.77 8.36 3.01
N LYS A 8 8.92 8.38 1.68
CA LYS A 8 9.98 9.15 1.00
C LYS A 8 9.84 10.66 1.19
N ALA A 9 8.62 11.16 1.36
CA ALA A 9 8.33 12.55 1.68
C ALA A 9 8.43 12.85 3.19
N GLU A 10 9.04 11.96 3.98
CA GLU A 10 9.18 12.07 5.44
C GLU A 10 7.84 12.06 6.21
N VAL A 11 6.77 11.59 5.57
CA VAL A 11 5.44 11.44 6.17
C VAL A 11 5.23 9.98 6.59
N TYR A 12 5.35 9.72 7.89
CA TYR A 12 5.22 8.38 8.49
C TYR A 12 3.81 8.09 9.03
N THR A 13 2.83 8.90 8.67
CA THR A 13 1.44 8.70 9.10
C THR A 13 0.64 7.94 8.05
N CYS A 14 -0.28 7.09 8.48
CA CYS A 14 -1.24 6.43 7.60
C CYS A 14 -2.10 7.48 6.88
N PRO A 15 -2.13 7.50 5.53
CA PRO A 15 -2.86 8.53 4.77
C PRO A 15 -4.39 8.41 4.93
N ALA A 16 -4.91 7.25 5.36
CA ALA A 16 -6.35 7.03 5.55
C ALA A 16 -6.86 7.45 6.95
N CYS A 17 -6.06 7.21 8.00
CA CYS A 17 -6.50 7.43 9.39
C CYS A 17 -5.59 8.35 10.22
N ARG A 18 -4.51 8.87 9.64
CA ARG A 18 -3.49 9.70 10.29
C ARG A 18 -2.79 9.07 11.50
N HIS A 19 -2.89 7.76 11.66
CA HIS A 19 -2.15 7.03 12.69
C HIS A 19 -0.65 7.06 12.39
N ASP A 20 0.19 7.25 13.42
CA ASP A 20 1.64 7.24 13.26
C ASP A 20 2.13 5.80 13.09
N LEU A 21 2.70 5.49 11.91
CA LEU A 21 3.25 4.17 11.61
C LEU A 21 4.73 4.07 12.03
N GLY A 22 5.40 5.21 12.23
CA GLY A 22 6.84 5.30 12.49
C GLY A 22 7.73 4.93 11.30
N LYS A 23 9.00 5.35 11.36
CA LYS A 23 10.01 5.16 10.29
C LYS A 23 10.30 3.69 9.96
N ASN A 24 10.11 2.79 10.93
CA ASN A 24 10.46 1.37 10.82
C ASN A 24 9.26 0.49 10.46
N TYR A 25 8.15 1.06 10.00
CA TYR A 25 6.98 0.28 9.62
C TYR A 25 7.30 -0.65 8.44
N GLN A 26 7.22 -1.96 8.65
CA GLN A 26 7.38 -2.94 7.58
C GLN A 26 6.14 -2.95 6.70
N MET A 27 6.25 -2.36 5.51
CA MET A 27 5.20 -2.40 4.49
C MET A 27 5.14 -3.80 3.87
N THR A 28 4.40 -4.70 4.51
CA THR A 28 4.11 -6.03 3.96
C THR A 28 2.90 -5.94 3.03
N VAL A 29 3.07 -6.40 1.79
CA VAL A 29 1.96 -6.48 0.84
C VAL A 29 1.04 -7.62 1.26
N ASN A 30 -0.24 -7.32 1.43
CA ASN A 30 -1.26 -8.34 1.73
C ASN A 30 -1.55 -9.17 0.47
N LYS A 31 -0.82 -10.29 0.32
CA LYS A 31 -0.97 -11.22 -0.81
C LYS A 31 -2.39 -11.81 -0.93
N PRO A 32 -3.06 -12.25 0.15
CA PRO A 32 -4.45 -12.69 0.08
C PRO A 32 -5.39 -11.65 -0.52
N LEU A 33 -5.29 -10.38 -0.07
CA LEU A 33 -6.12 -9.30 -0.58
C LEU A 33 -5.86 -9.05 -2.08
N GLN A 34 -4.59 -9.05 -2.49
CA GLN A 34 -4.22 -8.90 -3.89
C GLN A 34 -4.78 -10.04 -4.76
N ALA A 35 -4.76 -11.28 -4.28
CA ALA A 35 -5.31 -12.43 -4.98
C ALA A 35 -6.84 -12.28 -5.17
N ILE A 36 -7.56 -11.89 -4.11
CA ILE A 36 -9.01 -11.65 -4.17
C ILE A 36 -9.33 -10.52 -5.15
N LEU A 37 -8.62 -9.39 -5.09
CA LEU A 37 -8.84 -8.28 -6.02
C LEU A 37 -8.59 -8.67 -7.48
N THR A 38 -7.61 -9.53 -7.73
CA THR A 38 -7.30 -10.04 -9.09
C THR A 38 -8.37 -11.01 -9.58
N GLN A 39 -8.96 -11.82 -8.69
CA GLN A 39 -10.07 -12.71 -9.02
C GLN A 39 -11.36 -11.93 -9.30
N LEU A 40 -11.65 -10.88 -8.51
CA LEU A 40 -12.83 -10.03 -8.69
C LEU A 40 -12.71 -9.12 -9.91
N PHE A 41 -11.51 -8.59 -10.17
CA PHE A 41 -11.22 -7.65 -11.25
C PHE A 41 -10.03 -8.15 -12.07
N PRO A 42 -10.23 -9.11 -12.99
CA PRO A 42 -9.17 -9.60 -13.86
C PRO A 42 -8.59 -8.44 -14.69
N GLY A 43 -7.29 -8.17 -14.54
CA GLY A 43 -6.60 -7.04 -15.15
C GLY A 43 -6.45 -5.79 -14.27
N TYR A 44 -6.94 -5.79 -13.02
CA TYR A 44 -6.77 -4.67 -12.08
C TYR A 44 -5.30 -4.30 -11.81
N SER A 45 -4.38 -5.25 -11.91
CA SER A 45 -2.94 -5.00 -11.78
C SER A 45 -2.26 -4.63 -13.10
N SER A 46 -2.91 -4.79 -14.26
CA SER A 46 -2.36 -4.37 -15.54
C SER A 46 -2.38 -2.85 -15.63
N GLY A 47 -1.19 -2.23 -15.53
CA GLY A 47 -1.00 -0.78 -15.66
C GLY A 47 -0.70 -0.03 -14.36
N ARG A 48 -0.53 -0.73 -13.23
CA ARG A 48 -0.09 -0.14 -11.95
C ARG A 48 1.38 -0.44 -11.61
N CYS A 49 2.22 -0.54 -12.63
CA CYS A 49 3.68 -0.67 -12.50
C CYS A 49 4.35 0.71 -12.61
#